data_AF-A0AAV5U5I6-F1
#
_entry.id   AF-A0AAV5U5I6-F1
#
_cell.length_a   1.000
_cell.length_b   1.000
_cell.length_c   1.000
_cell.angle_alpha   90.00
_cell.angle_beta   90.00
_cell.angle_gamma   90.00
#
_symmetry.space_group_name_H-M   'P 1'
#
loop_
_entity.id
_entity.type
_entity.pdbx_description
1 polymer ?
#
loop_
_entity_poly.entity_id
_entity_poly.type
_entity_poly.pdbx_seq_one_letter_code
_entity_poly.pdbx_strand_id
1 'polypeptide(L)'
;GRVRAHQDEESGREPNGHIISLAVKRSYRCFGLANKLMDQTARAMIECFNAKLLSLNIRVSNRAALNLYQNSLKFSTVDVETKF
;
A
#
# COMPACT_ATOMS: atom_id res chain seq x y z
N GLY A 1 5.09 -8.47 -11.10
CA GLY A 1 5.31 -7.44 -10.07
C GLY A 1 5.42 -8.13 -8.72
N ARG A 2 5.71 -7.40 -7.66
CA ARG A 2 5.73 -7.92 -6.29
C ARG A 2 5.16 -6.90 -5.33
N VAL A 3 4.48 -7.36 -4.28
CA VAL A 3 4.14 -6.58 -3.08
C VAL A 3 4.78 -7.25 -1.87
N ARG A 4 5.30 -6.46 -0.93
CA ARG A 4 5.70 -6.91 0.39
C ARG A 4 4.98 -6.04 1.41
N ALA A 5 4.32 -6.68 2.36
CA ALA A 5 3.63 -6.03 3.45
C ALA A 5 3.88 -6.81 4.76
N HIS A 6 3.74 -6.15 5.90
CA HIS A 6 3.77 -6.79 7.22
C HIS A 6 2.61 -6.27 8.06
N GLN A 7 2.28 -6.98 9.12
CA GLN A 7 1.33 -6.52 10.13
C GLN A 7 2.07 -5.77 11.23
N ASP A 8 1.46 -4.71 11.74
CA ASP A 8 1.86 -4.05 12.96
C ASP A 8 1.09 -4.66 14.14
N GLU A 9 1.82 -5.36 15.02
CA GLU A 9 1.29 -5.93 16.27
C GLU A 9 1.74 -5.08 17.46
N GLU A 10 1.31 -3.82 17.50
CA GLU A 10 1.52 -3.00 18.68
C GLU A 10 0.44 -3.33 19.73
N SER A 11 0.89 -3.80 20.90
CA SER A 11 -0.01 -4.27 21.97
C SER A 11 -0.98 -3.17 22.41
N GLY A 12 -2.26 -3.34 22.10
CA GLY A 12 -3.34 -2.41 22.44
C GLY A 12 -3.87 -1.56 21.27
N ARG A 13 -3.29 -1.65 20.07
CA ARG A 13 -3.85 -1.04 18.86
C ARG A 13 -4.62 -2.06 18.02
N GLU A 14 -5.54 -1.56 17.20
CA GLU A 14 -6.24 -2.39 16.22
C GLU A 14 -5.24 -2.95 15.19
N PRO A 15 -5.43 -4.20 14.73
CA PRO A 15 -4.53 -4.83 13.77
C PRO A 15 -4.51 -4.02 12.48
N ASN A 16 -3.32 -3.55 12.12
CA ASN A 16 -3.09 -2.74 10.92
C ASN A 16 -2.00 -3.39 10.06
N GLY A 17 -2.12 -3.25 8.75
CA GLY A 17 -1.09 -3.71 7.81
C GLY A 17 -0.28 -2.54 7.26
N HIS A 18 1.03 -2.72 7.15
CA HIS A 18 1.94 -1.76 6.53
C HIS A 18 2.53 -2.32 5.24
N ILE A 19 2.44 -1.55 4.15
CA ILE A 19 2.96 -1.95 2.85
C ILE A 19 4.37 -1.38 2.69
N ILE A 20 5.35 -2.28 2.70
CA ILE A 20 6.78 -1.96 2.64
C ILE A 20 7.20 -1.63 1.20
N SER A 21 6.73 -2.41 0.23
CA SER A 21 7.22 -2.30 -1.14
C SER A 21 6.22 -2.80 -2.17
N LEU A 22 6.03 -2.02 -3.23
CA LEU A 22 5.29 -2.40 -4.44
C LEU A 22 6.19 -2.14 -5.66
N ALA A 23 6.38 -3.16 -6.50
CA ALA A 23 7.20 -3.04 -7.70
C ALA A 23 6.57 -3.72 -8.92
N VAL A 24 6.45 -2.96 -10.01
CA VAL A 24 6.05 -3.47 -11.33
C VAL A 24 7.07 -3.03 -12.38
N LYS A 25 7.58 -4.01 -13.15
CA LYS A 25 8.51 -3.78 -14.27
C LYS A 25 7.89 -2.78 -15.25
N ARG A 26 8.71 -1.87 -15.78
CA ARG A 26 8.25 -0.76 -16.65
C ARG A 26 7.42 -1.24 -17.83
N SER A 27 7.87 -2.31 -18.51
CA SER A 27 7.18 -2.91 -19.66
C SER A 27 5.78 -3.46 -19.37
N TYR A 28 5.43 -3.63 -18.09
CA TYR A 28 4.14 -4.15 -17.63
C TYR A 28 3.34 -3.15 -16.79
N ARG A 29 3.73 -1.87 -16.82
CA ARG A 29 2.94 -0.79 -16.20
C ARG A 29 1.72 -0.48 -17.08
N CYS A 30 0.73 0.18 -16.50
CA CYS A 30 -0.54 0.54 -17.16
C CYS A 30 -1.47 -0.64 -17.55
N PHE A 31 -1.09 -1.89 -17.28
CA PHE A 31 -1.96 -3.08 -17.44
C PHE A 31 -2.81 -3.41 -16.20
N GLY A 32 -2.92 -2.48 -15.24
CA GLY A 32 -3.67 -2.69 -13.99
C GLY A 32 -3.05 -3.70 -13.01
N LEU A 33 -1.82 -4.19 -13.27
CA LEU A 33 -1.18 -5.20 -12.44
C LEU A 33 -0.94 -4.73 -11.00
N ALA A 34 -0.62 -3.45 -10.82
CA ALA A 34 -0.42 -2.87 -9.50
C ALA A 34 -1.71 -2.90 -8.66
N ASN A 35 -2.87 -2.61 -9.28
CA ASN A 35 -4.17 -2.69 -8.59
C ASN A 35 -4.47 -4.11 -8.15
N LYS A 36 -4.36 -5.08 -9.07
CA LYS A 36 -4.61 -6.50 -8.76
C LYS A 36 -3.73 -7.01 -7.63
N LEU A 37 -2.45 -6.65 -7.66
CA LEU A 37 -1.49 -7.01 -6.62
C LEU A 37 -1.84 -6.40 -5.25
N MET A 38 -2.30 -5.14 -5.24
CA MET A 38 -2.73 -4.45 -4.03
C MET A 38 -4.03 -5.04 -3.48
N ASP A 39 -5.03 -5.33 -4.32
CA ASP A 39 -6.28 -5.96 -3.91
C ASP A 39 -6.07 -7.32 -3.27
N GLN A 40 -5.20 -8.14 -3.87
CA GLN A 40 -4.82 -9.45 -3.30
C GLN A 40 -4.11 -9.30 -1.96
N THR A 41 -3.21 -8.32 -1.85
CA THR A 41 -2.50 -8.05 -0.59
C THR A 41 -3.46 -7.58 0.50
N ALA A 42 -4.41 -6.70 0.16
CA ALA A 42 -5.40 -6.20 1.11
C ALA A 42 -6.33 -7.32 1.60
N ARG A 43 -6.83 -8.18 0.69
CA ARG A 43 -7.64 -9.34 1.08
C ARG A 43 -6.88 -10.28 2.00
N ALA A 44 -5.63 -10.63 1.66
CA ALA A 44 -4.82 -11.49 2.51
C ALA A 44 -4.58 -10.85 3.89
N MET A 45 -4.43 -9.53 3.98
CA MET A 45 -4.30 -8.82 5.26
C MET A 45 -5.57 -8.87 6.11
N ILE A 46 -6.73 -8.78 5.48
CA ILE A 46 -8.02 -8.91 6.18
C ILE A 46 -8.25 -10.36 6.61
N GLU A 47 -8.05 -11.32 5.72
CA GLU A 47 -8.37 -12.74 5.95
C GLU A 47 -7.41 -13.40 6.94
N CYS A 48 -6.11 -13.15 6.84
CA CYS A 48 -5.12 -13.82 7.67
C CYS A 48 -4.86 -13.08 9.00
N PHE A 49 -4.98 -11.76 9.00
CA PHE A 49 -4.53 -10.91 10.10
C PHE A 49 -5.62 -9.98 10.65
N ASN A 50 -6.85 -10.07 10.12
CA ASN A 50 -7.99 -9.25 10.52
C ASN A 50 -7.70 -7.74 10.48
N ALA A 51 -6.81 -7.31 9.57
CA ALA A 51 -6.36 -5.93 9.49
C ALA A 51 -7.50 -4.99 9.09
N LYS A 52 -7.70 -3.91 9.85
CA LYS A 52 -8.75 -2.91 9.58
C LYS A 52 -8.27 -1.77 8.70
N LEU A 53 -6.98 -1.44 8.79
CA LEU A 53 -6.36 -0.34 8.06
C LEU A 53 -5.08 -0.79 7.38
N LEU A 54 -4.81 -0.22 6.20
CA LEU A 54 -3.52 -0.35 5.51
C LEU A 54 -2.84 1.01 5.40
N SER A 55 -1.56 1.06 5.78
CA SER A 55 -0.72 2.25 5.68
C SER A 55 0.49 2.01 4.79
N LEU A 56 1.00 3.08 4.17
CA LEU A 56 2.22 3.02 3.37
C LEU A 56 2.81 4.43 3.17
N ASN A 57 4.12 4.48 2.93
CA ASN A 57 4.83 5.73 2.69
C ASN A 57 5.19 5.89 1.21
N ILE A 58 4.96 7.10 0.67
CA ILE A 58 5.25 7.45 -0.73
C ILE A 58 6.09 8.72 -0.75
N ARG A 59 7.09 8.78 -1.63
CA ARG A 59 7.78 10.04 -1.92
C ARG A 59 6.88 11.00 -2.67
N VAL A 60 6.81 12.25 -2.21
CA VAL A 60 6.01 13.32 -2.84
C VAL A 60 6.37 13.52 -4.31
N SER A 61 7.64 13.31 -4.69
CA SER A 61 8.09 13.42 -6.08
C SER A 61 7.56 12.31 -7.01
N ASN A 62 7.08 11.20 -6.46
CA ASN A 62 6.59 10.06 -7.25
C ASN A 62 5.11 10.23 -7.64
N ARG A 63 4.86 11.11 -8.61
CA ARG A 63 3.51 11.41 -9.12
C ARG A 63 2.75 10.18 -9.62
N ALA A 64 3.44 9.21 -10.21
CA ALA A 64 2.82 7.98 -10.70
C ALA A 64 2.26 7.12 -9.56
N ALA A 65 3.02 6.97 -8.47
CA ALA A 65 2.55 6.27 -7.29
C ALA A 65 1.43 7.03 -6.59
N LEU A 66 1.54 8.35 -6.43
CA LEU A 66 0.47 9.17 -5.86
C LEU A 66 -0.86 8.98 -6.61
N ASN A 67 -0.82 9.05 -7.94
CA ASN A 67 -2.00 8.81 -8.77
C ASN A 67 -2.57 7.39 -8.60
N LEU A 68 -1.71 6.38 -8.52
CA LEU A 68 -2.13 4.99 -8.28
C LEU A 68 -2.85 4.88 -6.93
N TYR A 69 -2.21 5.32 -5.84
CA TYR A 69 -2.73 5.15 -4.49
C TYR A 69 -3.97 6.01 -4.22
N GLN A 70 -3.96 7.29 -4.60
CA GLN A 70 -5.09 8.20 -4.37
C GLN A 70 -6.25 7.93 -5.33
N ASN A 71 -6.00 7.89 -6.64
CA ASN A 71 -7.08 7.88 -7.62
C ASN A 71 -7.59 6.47 -7.93
N SER A 72 -6.70 5.47 -8.01
CA SER A 72 -7.12 4.10 -8.34
C SER A 72 -7.51 3.30 -7.09
N LEU A 73 -6.70 3.37 -6.04
CA LEU A 73 -6.87 2.56 -4.83
C LEU A 73 -7.54 3.30 -3.68
N LYS A 74 -7.89 4.58 -3.86
CA LYS A 74 -8.66 5.39 -2.91
C LYS A 74 -8.03 5.52 -1.52
N PHE A 75 -6.69 5.50 -1.45
CA PHE A 75 -5.97 5.84 -0.22
C PHE A 75 -6.08 7.33 0.07
N SER A 76 -6.21 7.65 1.36
CA SER A 76 -6.19 9.03 1.86
C SER A 76 -4.80 9.39 2.39
N THR A 77 -4.38 10.62 2.16
CA THR A 77 -3.16 11.17 2.76
C THR A 77 -3.44 11.49 4.23
N VAL A 78 -2.66 10.92 5.14
CA VAL A 78 -2.81 11.14 6.59
C VAL A 78 -1.88 12.24 7.07
N ASP A 79 -0.59 12.14 6.72
CA ASP A 79 0.43 13.09 7.13
C ASP A 79 1.52 13.22 6.04
N VAL A 80 2.27 14.32 6.08
CA VAL A 80 3.41 14.59 5.20
C VAL A 80 4.63 14.85 6.07
N GLU A 81 5.44 13.81 6.24
CA GLU A 81 6.69 13.91 7.00
C GLU A 81 7.71 14.75 6.22
N THR A 82 8.26 15.79 6.85
CA THR A 82 9.17 16.76 6.22
C THR A 82 10.65 16.35 6.29
N LYS A 83 10.97 15.31 7.08
CA LYS A 83 12.33 14.87 7.37
C LYS A 83 12.72 13.60 6.61
N PHE A 84 12.63 13.60 5.28
CA PHE A 84 13.32 12.64 4.40
C PHE A 84 13.53 13.19 2.99
#